data_AF-A0A929EQH5-F1
#
_entry.id   AF-A0A929EQH5-F1
#
_cell.length_a   1.000
_cell.length_b   1.000
_cell.length_c   1.000
_cell.angle_alpha   90.00
_cell.angle_beta   90.00
_cell.angle_gamma   90.00
#
_symmetry.space_group_name_H-M   'P 1'
#
loop_
_entity.id
_entity.type
_entity.pdbx_description
1 polymer ?
#
loop_
_entity_poly.entity_id
_entity_poly.type
_entity_poly.pdbx_seq_one_letter_code
_entity_poly.pdbx_strand_id
1 'polypeptide(L)'
;MNPKTHSPLISKRSYIHLFILAALGLILYSNAFESPFVYDDKWFILENVHIRDLASFLDLSGTRYVTLLSFALNYAVGSYEPFGYNLVNIVIHIINAMLVYYLLTMILETPVMDKKQAGLS
;
A
#
# COMPACT_ATOMS: atom_id res chain seq x y z
N MET A 1 -11.74 -30.23 -24.54
CA MET A 1 -11.80 -29.03 -23.67
C MET A 1 -10.51 -29.01 -22.87
N ASN A 2 -9.50 -28.26 -23.33
CA ASN A 2 -8.17 -28.28 -22.70
C ASN A 2 -8.25 -27.46 -21.41
N PRO A 3 -7.98 -28.03 -20.22
CA PRO A 3 -7.91 -27.23 -19.00
C PRO A 3 -6.87 -26.13 -19.22
N LYS A 4 -7.29 -24.86 -19.14
CA LYS A 4 -6.36 -23.74 -19.11
C LYS A 4 -5.45 -23.98 -17.91
N THR A 5 -4.24 -24.44 -18.18
CA THR A 5 -3.19 -24.55 -17.18
C THR A 5 -3.02 -23.16 -16.59
N HIS A 6 -3.44 -22.97 -15.35
CA HIS A 6 -3.18 -21.73 -14.62
C HIS A 6 -1.66 -21.59 -14.53
N SER A 7 -1.08 -20.74 -15.36
CA SER A 7 0.29 -20.29 -15.14
C SER A 7 0.37 -19.72 -13.73
N PRO A 8 1.46 -19.97 -12.99
CA PRO A 8 1.64 -19.32 -11.70
C PRO A 8 1.49 -17.81 -11.90
N LEU A 9 0.69 -17.16 -11.03
CA LEU A 9 0.43 -15.72 -11.06
C LEU A 9 1.74 -14.88 -11.05
N ILE A 10 2.86 -15.50 -10.65
CA ILE A 10 4.16 -14.85 -10.48
C ILE A 10 5.21 -15.59 -11.32
N SER A 11 5.62 -14.97 -12.42
CA SER A 11 6.76 -15.42 -13.24
C SER A 11 8.09 -14.98 -12.60
N LYS A 12 9.22 -15.60 -12.99
CA LYS A 12 10.55 -15.11 -12.56
C LYS A 12 10.79 -13.64 -12.91
N ARG A 13 10.22 -13.14 -14.02
CA ARG A 13 10.30 -11.73 -14.43
C ARG A 13 9.48 -10.81 -13.51
N SER A 14 8.40 -11.32 -12.93
CA SER A 14 7.55 -10.57 -12.00
C SER A 14 8.33 -10.16 -10.74
N TYR A 15 9.21 -11.02 -10.21
CA TYR A 15 10.05 -10.65 -9.05
C TYR A 15 10.98 -9.46 -9.33
N ILE A 16 11.51 -9.34 -10.55
CA ILE A 16 12.34 -8.19 -10.94
C ILE A 16 11.50 -6.91 -10.94
N HIS A 17 10.28 -6.96 -11.50
CA HIS A 17 9.39 -5.79 -11.51
C HIS A 17 9.00 -5.37 -10.09
N LEU A 18 8.69 -6.33 -9.20
CA LEU A 18 8.38 -6.03 -7.79
C LEU A 18 9.56 -5.41 -7.07
N PHE A 19 10.78 -5.93 -7.29
CA PHE A 19 12.00 -5.36 -6.72
C PHE A 19 12.23 -3.93 -7.20
N ILE A 20 12.07 -3.68 -8.51
CA ILE A 20 12.20 -2.32 -9.08
C ILE A 20 11.17 -1.38 -8.46
N LEU A 21 9.91 -1.80 -8.33
CA LEU A 21 8.87 -0.98 -7.71
C LEU A 21 9.18 -0.66 -6.24
N ALA A 22 9.66 -1.63 -5.47
CA ALA A 22 10.09 -1.40 -4.09
C ALA A 22 11.27 -0.42 -4.01
N ALA A 23 12.30 -0.63 -4.85
CA ALA A 23 13.47 0.25 -4.88
C ALA A 23 13.10 1.68 -5.30
N LEU A 24 12.25 1.84 -6.32
CA LEU A 24 11.76 3.16 -6.74
C LEU A 24 10.93 3.82 -5.65
N GLY A 25 10.05 3.08 -4.96
CA GLY A 25 9.30 3.60 -3.83
C GLY A 25 10.22 4.13 -2.73
N LEU A 26 11.25 3.36 -2.34
CA LEU A 26 12.22 3.81 -1.34
C LEU A 26 13.03 5.03 -1.79
N ILE A 27 13.48 5.07 -3.05
CA ILE A 27 14.28 6.18 -3.57
C ILE A 27 13.44 7.46 -3.64
N LEU A 28 12.24 7.39 -4.24
CA LEU A 28 11.38 8.55 -4.44
C LEU A 28 10.87 9.14 -3.12
N TYR A 29 10.62 8.28 -2.12
CA TYR A 29 10.16 8.69 -0.80
C TYR A 29 11.26 8.76 0.26
N SER A 30 12.53 8.63 -0.12
CA SER A 30 13.67 8.66 0.83
C SER A 30 13.68 9.94 1.68
N ASN A 31 13.41 11.09 1.07
CA ASN A 31 13.35 12.37 1.77
C ASN A 31 12.19 12.46 2.77
N ALA A 32 11.15 11.61 2.65
CA ALA A 32 10.02 11.64 3.57
C ALA A 32 10.38 11.12 4.97
N PHE A 33 11.44 10.30 5.11
CA PHE A 33 11.88 9.81 6.42
C PHE A 33 12.31 10.92 7.38
N GLU A 34 12.80 12.05 6.86
CA GLU A 34 13.22 13.21 7.66
C GLU A 34 12.10 14.26 7.79
N SER A 35 10.93 14.02 7.20
CA SER A 35 9.83 14.97 7.22
C SER A 35 9.10 14.95 8.57
N PRO A 36 8.87 16.12 9.20
CA PRO A 36 8.03 16.21 10.38
C PRO A 36 6.55 16.06 10.03
N PHE A 37 5.69 15.97 11.05
CA PHE A 37 4.23 16.02 10.88
C PHE A 37 3.79 17.38 10.33
N VAL A 38 3.13 17.37 9.18
CA VAL A 38 2.69 18.56 8.45
C VAL A 38 1.20 18.46 8.11
N TYR A 39 0.56 19.61 7.88
CA TYR A 39 -0.85 19.69 7.49
C TYR A 39 -1.80 18.89 8.40
N ASP A 40 -2.48 17.89 7.85
CA ASP A 40 -3.49 17.09 8.53
C ASP A 40 -2.91 16.06 9.49
N ASP A 41 -1.62 15.72 9.39
CA ASP A 41 -0.93 14.88 10.37
C ASP A 41 -1.05 15.46 11.79
N LYS A 42 -1.02 16.79 11.92
CA LYS A 42 -1.16 17.45 13.22
C LYS A 42 -2.52 17.15 13.86
N TRP A 43 -3.59 17.26 13.07
CA TRP A 43 -4.95 17.01 13.52
C TRP A 43 -5.19 15.54 13.84
N PHE A 44 -4.74 14.64 12.96
CA PHE A 44 -5.00 13.21 13.09
C PHE A 44 -4.05 12.47 14.04
N ILE A 45 -2.86 13.01 14.29
CA ILE A 45 -1.83 12.38 15.12
C ILE A 45 -1.62 13.16 16.42
N LEU A 46 -1.23 14.44 16.35
CA LEU A 46 -0.83 15.19 17.55
C LEU A 46 -2.03 15.58 18.43
N GLU A 47 -3.11 16.04 17.80
CA GLU A 47 -4.31 16.57 18.48
C GLU A 47 -5.34 15.48 18.77
N ASN A 48 -5.27 14.35 18.07
CA ASN A 48 -6.23 13.26 18.24
C ASN A 48 -5.88 12.38 19.45
N VAL A 49 -6.52 12.64 20.58
CA VAL A 49 -6.29 11.87 21.81
C VAL A 49 -6.70 10.40 21.70
N HIS A 50 -7.58 10.03 20.76
CA HIS A 50 -8.06 8.65 20.61
C HIS A 50 -6.94 7.69 20.20
N ILE A 51 -5.92 8.16 19.47
CA ILE A 51 -4.82 7.27 19.05
C ILE A 51 -3.95 6.81 20.22
N ARG A 52 -4.06 7.45 21.38
CA ARG A 52 -3.26 7.14 22.58
C ARG A 52 -3.80 5.93 23.35
N ASP A 53 -5.04 5.53 23.08
CA ASP A 53 -5.70 4.40 23.73
C ASP A 53 -6.23 3.43 22.68
N LEU A 54 -5.60 2.26 22.58
CA LEU A 54 -5.99 1.21 21.65
C LEU A 54 -7.37 0.63 21.99
N ALA A 55 -7.82 0.71 23.25
CA ALA A 55 -9.14 0.25 23.64
C ALA A 55 -10.27 1.10 23.03
N SER A 56 -9.98 2.37 22.67
CA SER A 56 -10.93 3.24 21.99
C SER A 56 -11.32 2.75 20.59
N PHE A 57 -10.55 1.82 20.01
CA PHE A 57 -10.82 1.21 18.72
C PHE A 57 -11.62 -0.10 18.80
N LEU A 58 -12.08 -0.52 19.99
CA LEU A 58 -13.01 -1.66 20.09
C LEU A 58 -14.39 -1.33 19.50
N ASP A 59 -14.74 -0.04 19.46
CA ASP A 59 -15.89 0.44 18.70
C ASP A 59 -15.47 0.66 17.23
N LEU A 60 -16.06 -0.13 16.33
CA LEU A 60 -15.83 -0.02 14.87
C LEU A 60 -16.62 1.14 14.25
N SER A 61 -17.29 1.97 15.05
CA SER A 61 -18.01 3.14 14.58
C SER A 61 -17.03 4.26 14.21
N GLY A 62 -17.24 4.89 13.05
CA GLY A 62 -16.47 6.05 12.62
C GLY A 62 -15.86 5.96 11.23
N THR A 63 -15.58 7.14 10.66
CA THR A 63 -14.89 7.27 9.37
C THR A 63 -13.38 7.10 9.56
N ARG A 64 -12.68 6.51 8.60
CA ARG A 64 -11.21 6.33 8.62
C ARG A 64 -10.69 5.41 9.74
N TYR A 65 -11.52 4.48 10.24
CA TYR A 65 -11.17 3.55 11.32
C TYR A 65 -9.80 2.87 11.11
N VAL A 66 -9.56 2.30 9.93
CA VAL A 66 -8.29 1.60 9.61
C VAL A 66 -7.09 2.55 9.69
N THR A 67 -7.23 3.78 9.19
CA THR A 67 -6.16 4.79 9.22
C THR A 67 -5.85 5.20 10.65
N LEU A 68 -6.87 5.50 11.44
CA LEU A 68 -6.70 5.91 12.84
C LEU A 68 -6.15 4.77 13.70
N LEU A 69 -6.56 3.52 13.44
CA LEU A 69 -5.98 2.34 14.08
C LEU A 69 -4.49 2.19 13.72
N SER A 70 -4.13 2.41 12.46
CA SER A 70 -2.71 2.40 12.05
C SER A 70 -1.90 3.48 12.76
N PHE A 71 -2.46 4.69 12.97
CA PHE A 71 -1.79 5.74 13.74
C PHE A 71 -1.69 5.41 15.22
N ALA A 72 -2.70 4.75 15.80
CA ALA A 72 -2.67 4.31 17.19
C ALA A 72 -1.63 3.21 17.42
N LEU A 73 -1.48 2.27 16.48
CA LEU A 73 -0.41 1.27 16.50
C LEU A 73 0.98 1.91 16.37
N ASN A 74 1.14 2.89 15.46
CA ASN A 74 2.39 3.66 15.36
C ASN A 74 2.69 4.39 16.67
N TYR A 75 1.68 5.00 17.30
CA TYR A 75 1.83 5.69 18.58
C TYR A 75 2.24 4.73 19.70
N ALA A 76 1.66 3.52 19.74
CA ALA A 76 1.99 2.51 20.75
C ALA A 76 3.45 2.03 20.67
N VAL A 77 4.06 2.05 19.47
CA VAL A 77 5.44 1.60 19.25
C VAL A 77 6.44 2.75 19.37
N GLY A 78 6.14 3.92 18.80
CA GLY A 78 7.08 5.03 18.61
C GLY A 78 6.59 6.39 19.12
N SER A 79 5.42 6.45 19.77
CA SER A 79 4.81 7.71 20.24
C SER A 79 4.71 8.75 19.11
N TYR A 80 5.27 9.95 19.28
CA TYR A 80 5.24 11.01 18.26
C TYR A 80 6.51 11.10 17.42
N GLU A 81 7.24 10.00 17.29
CA GLU A 81 8.41 9.94 16.42
C GLU A 81 7.94 9.81 14.95
N PRO A 82 8.21 10.80 14.05
CA PRO A 82 7.67 10.80 12.69
C PRO A 82 8.20 9.70 11.79
N PHE A 83 9.44 9.23 11.98
CA PHE A 83 10.06 8.23 11.11
C PHE A 83 9.23 6.94 11.07
N GLY A 84 8.70 6.47 12.20
CA GLY A 84 7.81 5.30 12.24
C GLY A 84 6.57 5.43 11.35
N TYR A 85 5.89 6.58 11.42
CA TYR A 85 4.71 6.86 10.59
C TYR A 85 5.06 6.94 9.11
N ASN A 86 6.16 7.63 8.77
CA ASN A 86 6.65 7.74 7.40
C ASN A 86 7.03 6.38 6.82
N LEU A 87 7.69 5.52 7.61
CA LEU A 87 8.02 4.15 7.21
C LEU A 87 6.78 3.33 6.87
N VAL A 88 5.76 3.33 7.74
CA VAL A 88 4.52 2.60 7.50
C VAL A 88 3.81 3.13 6.23
N ASN A 89 3.75 4.45 6.06
CA ASN A 89 3.16 5.07 4.87
C ASN A 89 3.89 4.67 3.57
N ILE A 90 5.23 4.64 3.58
CA ILE A 90 6.04 4.22 2.43
C ILE A 90 5.81 2.74 2.11
N VAL A 91 5.77 1.88 3.14
CA VAL A 91 5.47 0.45 2.96
C VAL A 91 4.09 0.25 2.33
N ILE A 92 3.07 0.96 2.82
CA ILE A 92 1.71 0.92 2.24
C ILE A 92 1.75 1.40 0.78
N HIS A 93 2.50 2.45 0.46
CA HIS A 93 2.61 2.95 -0.90
C HIS A 93 3.26 1.94 -1.85
N ILE A 94 4.33 1.27 -1.41
CA ILE A 94 5.00 0.20 -2.17
C ILE A 94 4.05 -0.97 -2.40
N ILE A 95 3.33 -1.42 -1.37
CA ILE A 95 2.34 -2.50 -1.49
C ILE A 95 1.25 -2.10 -2.49
N ASN A 96 0.72 -0.88 -2.41
CA ASN A 96 -0.28 -0.39 -3.36
C ASN A 96 0.24 -0.36 -4.79
N ALA A 97 1.48 0.08 -5.02
CA ALA A 97 2.10 0.05 -6.35
C ALA A 97 2.21 -1.39 -6.90
N MET A 98 2.57 -2.35 -6.06
CA MET A 98 2.60 -3.77 -6.43
C MET A 98 1.20 -4.31 -6.75
N LEU A 99 0.18 -3.97 -5.94
CA LEU A 99 -1.21 -4.37 -6.17
C LEU A 99 -1.74 -3.80 -7.49
N VAL A 100 -1.45 -2.54 -7.80
CA VAL A 100 -1.80 -1.91 -9.08
C VAL A 100 -1.10 -2.61 -10.23
N TYR A 101 0.18 -2.94 -10.10
CA TYR A 101 0.92 -3.72 -11.11
C TYR A 101 0.22 -5.06 -11.37
N TYR A 102 -0.15 -5.79 -10.32
CA TYR A 102 -0.88 -7.06 -10.47
C TYR A 102 -2.25 -6.89 -11.12
N LEU A 103 -3.01 -5.87 -10.71
CA LEU A 103 -4.30 -5.55 -11.29
C LEU A 103 -4.18 -5.27 -12.80
N LEU A 104 -3.17 -4.50 -13.19
CA LEU A 104 -2.89 -4.22 -14.60
C LEU A 104 -2.52 -5.48 -15.38
N THR A 105 -1.68 -6.36 -14.81
CA THR A 105 -1.36 -7.63 -15.49
C THR A 105 -2.60 -8.49 -15.67
N MET A 106 -3.47 -8.57 -14.66
CA MET A 106 -4.73 -9.33 -14.76
C MET A 106 -5.67 -8.76 -15.82
N ILE A 107 -5.79 -7.42 -15.89
CA ILE A 107 -6.62 -6.75 -16.89
C ILE A 107 -6.09 -7.00 -18.31
N LEU A 108 -4.77 -6.88 -18.50
CA LEU A 108 -4.15 -7.05 -19.82
C LEU A 108 -4.15 -8.50 -20.31
N GLU A 109 -4.21 -9.47 -19.40
CA GLU A 109 -4.37 -10.90 -19.72
C GLU A 109 -5.82 -11.30 -20.02
N THR A 110 -6.79 -10.38 -19.92
CA THR A 110 -8.18 -10.71 -20.26
C THR A 110 -8.36 -11.01 -21.75
N PRO A 111 -9.26 -11.93 -22.12
CA PRO A 111 -9.55 -12.29 -23.52
C PRO A 111 -9.92 -11.10 -24.42
N VAL A 112 -10.52 -10.05 -23.85
CA VAL A 112 -10.92 -8.83 -24.57
C VAL A 112 -9.69 -8.02 -25.01
N MET A 113 -8.62 -8.05 -24.22
CA MET A 113 -7.37 -7.31 -24.48
C MET A 113 -6.32 -8.17 -25.20
N ASP A 114 -6.49 -9.50 -25.23
CA ASP A 114 -5.66 -10.40 -26.00
C ASP A 114 -5.98 -10.26 -27.50
N LYS A 115 -5.15 -9.50 -28.21
CA LYS A 115 -5.26 -9.24 -29.67
C LYS A 115 -5.40 -10.51 -30.51
N LYS A 116 -4.97 -11.67 -29.99
CA LYS A 116 -5.10 -12.96 -30.68
C LYS A 116 -6.55 -13.44 -30.78
N GLN A 117 -7.47 -12.92 -29.97
CA GLN A 117 -8.90 -13.22 -30.00
C GLN A 117 -9.75 -12.13 -30.66
N ALA A 118 -9.19 -10.94 -30.90
CA ALA A 118 -9.92 -9.80 -31.46
C ALA A 118 -10.12 -9.85 -32.99
N GLY A 119 -9.70 -10.91 -33.68
CA GLY A 119 -10.02 -11.13 -35.10
C GLY A 119 -9.45 -10.11 -36.08
N LEU A 120 -8.45 -9.31 -35.68
CA LEU A 120 -7.77 -8.34 -36.55
C LEU A 120 -6.44 -8.95 -36.99
N SER A 121 -6.50 -9.74 -38.07
CA SER A 121 -5.36 -10.15 -38.90
C SER A 121 -4.87 -9.00 -39.77
#